data_AF-A0A261GJW6-F1
#
_entry.id   AF-A0A261GJW6-F1
#
_cell.length_a   1.000
_cell.length_b   1.000
_cell.length_c   1.000
_cell.angle_alpha   90.00
_cell.angle_beta   90.00
_cell.angle_gamma   90.00
#
_symmetry.space_group_name_H-M   'P 1'
#
loop_
_entity.id
_entity.type
_entity.pdbx_description
1 polymer ?
#
loop_
_entity_poly.entity_id
_entity_poly.type
_entity_poly.pdbx_seq_one_letter_code
_entity_poly.pdbx_strand_id
1 'polypeptide(L)'
;MHCPQCPGYTLEPRLLEENLLAASCPKCEGALLPLLNYRHWVQQQNEPVEKVEVEVLPEDSDHAKVCPKCSRLMTKFRIDLSTQNKLDLCTHCDEAWLDKGEWKLLKQLELAGQLPKIFTEEWQRELRRQQQINRVNQRYQESIGEEDFEKVREFKSWMLQHEKQVEIRQYLLLNS
;
A
#
# COMPACT_ATOMS: atom_id res chain seq x y z
N MET A 1 -16.20 -21.75 0.08
CA MET A 1 -15.09 -21.12 0.83
C MET A 1 -15.69 -20.30 1.96
N HIS A 2 -15.15 -20.35 3.18
CA HIS A 2 -15.66 -19.56 4.32
C HIS A 2 -15.01 -18.18 4.39
N CYS A 3 -15.76 -17.18 4.84
CA CYS A 3 -15.23 -15.83 5.03
C CYS A 3 -14.18 -15.84 6.18
N PRO A 4 -12.98 -15.27 5.97
CA PRO A 4 -11.93 -15.23 7.00
C PRO A 4 -12.22 -14.23 8.12
N GLN A 5 -13.14 -13.28 7.90
CA GLN A 5 -13.50 -12.22 8.85
C GLN A 5 -14.84 -12.49 9.56
N CYS A 6 -15.76 -13.22 8.91
CA CYS A 6 -17.12 -13.46 9.39
C CYS A 6 -17.35 -14.96 9.64
N PRO A 7 -17.30 -15.42 10.90
CA PRO A 7 -17.62 -16.81 11.25
C PRO A 7 -19.02 -17.20 10.79
N GLY A 8 -19.16 -18.38 10.18
CA GLY A 8 -20.43 -18.91 9.69
C GLY A 8 -20.89 -18.39 8.33
N TYR A 9 -20.18 -17.44 7.72
CA TYR A 9 -20.52 -16.92 6.39
C TYR A 9 -19.65 -17.57 5.30
N THR A 10 -20.25 -17.80 4.13
CA THR A 10 -19.57 -18.31 2.94
C THR A 10 -19.40 -17.22 1.90
N LEU A 11 -18.35 -17.35 1.09
CA LEU A 11 -18.10 -16.45 -0.03
C LEU A 11 -18.95 -16.84 -1.24
N GLU A 12 -19.48 -15.85 -1.92
CA GLU A 12 -20.31 -15.98 -3.13
C GLU A 12 -19.62 -15.30 -4.33
N PRO A 13 -19.74 -15.84 -5.55
CA PRO A 13 -19.18 -15.22 -6.74
C PRO A 13 -19.74 -13.81 -6.94
N ARG A 14 -18.86 -12.82 -7.12
CA ARG A 14 -19.22 -11.42 -7.36
C ARG A 14 -18.21 -10.74 -8.28
N LEU A 15 -18.70 -9.86 -9.14
CA LEU A 15 -17.85 -8.99 -9.94
C LEU A 15 -17.40 -7.78 -9.10
N LEU A 16 -16.09 -7.56 -8.99
CA LEU A 16 -15.51 -6.36 -8.38
C LEU A 16 -15.48 -5.19 -9.37
N GLU A 17 -15.26 -5.50 -10.64
CA GLU A 17 -15.33 -4.62 -11.80
C GLU A 17 -15.96 -5.40 -12.94
N GLU A 18 -16.27 -4.71 -14.04
CA GLU A 18 -16.64 -5.39 -15.28
C GLU A 18 -15.56 -6.42 -15.65
N ASN A 19 -15.97 -7.68 -15.79
CA ASN A 19 -15.11 -8.83 -16.10
C ASN A 19 -14.04 -9.18 -15.05
N LEU A 20 -14.10 -8.64 -13.82
CA LEU A 20 -13.21 -9.03 -12.71
C LEU A 20 -13.96 -9.86 -11.68
N LEU A 21 -13.89 -11.18 -11.80
CA LEU A 21 -14.55 -12.12 -10.89
C LEU A 21 -13.75 -12.35 -9.61
N ALA A 22 -14.42 -12.20 -8.47
CA ALA A 22 -13.93 -12.51 -7.12
C ALA A 22 -14.99 -13.30 -6.34
N ALA A 23 -14.65 -13.75 -5.13
CA ALA A 23 -15.59 -14.36 -4.19
C ALA A 23 -15.79 -13.44 -2.99
N SER A 24 -16.97 -12.87 -2.81
CA SER A 24 -17.28 -11.86 -1.78
C SER A 24 -18.14 -12.40 -0.65
N CYS A 25 -17.94 -11.88 0.56
CA CYS A 25 -18.78 -12.16 1.71
C CYS A 25 -20.03 -11.26 1.69
N PRO A 26 -21.25 -11.79 1.83
CA PRO A 26 -22.46 -10.95 1.86
C PRO A 26 -22.62 -10.13 3.15
N LYS A 27 -21.85 -10.44 4.21
CA LYS A 27 -21.92 -9.72 5.50
C LYS A 27 -20.93 -8.56 5.61
N CYS A 28 -19.64 -8.82 5.40
CA CYS A 28 -18.61 -7.79 5.52
C CYS A 28 -18.23 -7.16 4.18
N GLU A 29 -18.76 -7.66 3.05
CA GLU A 29 -18.43 -7.16 1.70
C GLU A 29 -16.95 -7.30 1.30
N GLY A 30 -16.13 -7.96 2.12
CA GLY A 30 -14.77 -8.35 1.76
C GLY A 30 -14.75 -9.36 0.62
N ALA A 31 -13.69 -9.34 -0.19
CA ALA A 31 -13.56 -10.11 -1.41
C ALA A 31 -12.24 -10.87 -1.48
N LEU A 32 -12.32 -12.15 -1.84
CA LEU A 32 -11.20 -12.97 -2.22
C LEU A 32 -11.00 -12.88 -3.74
N LEU A 33 -9.91 -12.25 -4.15
CA LEU A 33 -9.53 -12.04 -5.54
C LEU A 33 -8.33 -12.92 -5.91
N PRO A 34 -8.51 -13.92 -6.80
CA PRO A 34 -7.39 -14.65 -7.36
C PRO A 34 -6.51 -13.72 -8.21
N LEU A 35 -5.19 -13.69 -7.97
CA LEU A 35 -4.27 -12.88 -8.77
C LEU A 35 -4.22 -13.31 -10.25
N LEU A 36 -4.60 -14.56 -10.54
CA LEU A 36 -4.78 -15.04 -11.90
C LEU A 36 -5.95 -14.33 -12.61
N ASN A 37 -7.11 -14.22 -11.96
CA ASN A 37 -8.27 -13.49 -12.49
C ASN A 37 -7.92 -12.02 -12.71
N TYR A 38 -7.25 -11.41 -11.73
CA TYR A 38 -6.74 -10.05 -11.84
C TYR A 38 -5.82 -9.87 -13.05
N ARG A 39 -4.85 -10.77 -13.26
CA ARG A 39 -3.92 -10.69 -14.39
C ARG A 39 -4.65 -10.74 -15.72
N HIS A 40 -5.61 -11.66 -15.87
CA HIS A 40 -6.44 -11.75 -17.07
C HIS A 40 -7.25 -10.48 -17.31
N TRP A 41 -7.84 -9.92 -16.25
CA TRP A 41 -8.61 -8.69 -16.32
C TRP A 41 -7.74 -7.50 -16.77
N VAL A 42 -6.57 -7.27 -16.16
CA VAL A 42 -5.68 -6.16 -16.55
C VAL A 42 -5.21 -6.31 -18.00
N GLN A 43 -4.93 -7.53 -18.47
CA GLN A 43 -4.50 -7.77 -19.85
C GLN A 43 -5.59 -7.45 -20.90
N GLN A 44 -6.86 -7.43 -20.49
CA GLN A 44 -7.98 -7.11 -21.38
C GLN A 44 -8.32 -5.62 -21.37
N GLN A 45 -7.74 -4.83 -20.45
CA GLN A 45 -7.96 -3.39 -20.40
C GLN A 45 -7.11 -2.70 -21.47
N ASN A 46 -7.77 -1.91 -22.33
CA ASN A 46 -7.09 -1.05 -23.31
C ASN A 46 -6.70 0.31 -22.71
N GLU A 47 -7.35 0.70 -21.61
CA GLU A 47 -7.14 1.97 -20.92
C GLU A 47 -6.71 1.73 -19.46
N PRO A 48 -5.98 2.67 -18.84
CA PRO A 48 -5.67 2.60 -17.42
C PRO A 48 -6.96 2.48 -16.58
N VAL A 49 -6.86 1.76 -15.45
CA VAL A 49 -8.00 1.62 -14.53
C VAL A 49 -8.44 3.00 -14.05
N GLU A 50 -9.72 3.31 -14.22
CA GLU A 50 -10.31 4.60 -13.85
C GLU A 50 -10.04 4.93 -12.37
N LYS A 51 -9.51 6.12 -12.12
CA LYS A 51 -9.30 6.66 -10.77
C LYS A 51 -10.64 7.05 -10.17
N VAL A 52 -10.89 6.64 -8.93
CA VAL A 52 -12.08 7.07 -8.18
C VAL A 52 -11.68 8.23 -7.28
N GLU A 53 -12.43 9.34 -7.30
CA GLU A 53 -12.16 10.52 -6.46
C GLU A 53 -12.90 10.51 -5.12
N VAL A 54 -13.90 9.63 -4.96
CA VAL A 54 -14.73 9.58 -3.75
C VAL A 54 -13.90 9.11 -2.56
N GLU A 55 -13.79 9.92 -1.49
CA GLU A 55 -13.20 9.49 -0.22
C GLU A 55 -13.93 8.26 0.35
N VAL A 56 -13.23 7.14 0.42
CA VAL A 56 -13.71 5.92 1.08
C VAL A 56 -12.90 5.76 2.36
N LEU A 57 -13.56 5.40 3.45
CA LEU A 57 -12.94 4.86 4.64
C LEU A 57 -12.94 3.33 4.51
N PRO A 58 -11.90 2.73 3.90
CA PRO A 58 -11.79 1.29 3.82
C PRO A 58 -11.62 0.71 5.21
N GLU A 59 -12.32 -0.39 5.47
CA GLU A 59 -12.08 -1.19 6.67
C GLU A 59 -10.77 -1.96 6.48
N ASP A 60 -9.93 -2.02 7.52
CA ASP A 60 -8.81 -2.97 7.61
C ASP A 60 -8.91 -3.66 8.95
N SER A 61 -8.88 -5.00 8.93
CA SER A 61 -8.80 -5.77 10.15
C SER A 61 -7.34 -6.04 10.52
N ASP A 62 -6.92 -5.59 11.71
CA ASP A 62 -5.54 -5.84 12.19
C ASP A 62 -5.26 -7.31 12.55
N HIS A 63 -6.28 -8.17 12.60
CA HIS A 63 -6.09 -9.59 12.87
C HIS A 63 -5.56 -10.33 11.65
N ALA A 64 -4.74 -11.35 11.89
CA ALA A 64 -4.24 -12.22 10.82
C ALA A 64 -5.38 -13.07 10.24
N LYS A 65 -5.47 -13.11 8.92
CA LYS A 65 -6.51 -13.85 8.20
C LYS A 65 -5.99 -15.19 7.69
N VAL A 66 -6.88 -16.19 7.63
CA VAL A 66 -6.59 -17.51 7.05
C VAL A 66 -7.19 -17.57 5.65
N CYS A 67 -6.40 -17.99 4.66
CA CYS A 67 -6.80 -18.09 3.27
C CYS A 67 -8.01 -19.05 3.12
N PRO A 68 -9.16 -18.57 2.59
CA PRO A 68 -10.36 -19.39 2.40
C PRO A 68 -10.21 -20.58 1.44
N LYS A 69 -9.17 -20.57 0.59
CA LYS A 69 -8.91 -21.59 -0.43
C LYS A 69 -8.01 -22.72 0.06
N CYS A 70 -6.91 -22.39 0.75
CA CYS A 70 -5.89 -23.38 1.16
C CYS A 70 -5.66 -23.46 2.68
N SER A 71 -6.38 -22.67 3.47
CA SER A 71 -6.30 -22.63 4.94
C SER A 71 -4.94 -22.22 5.53
N ARG A 72 -4.05 -21.62 4.74
CA ARG A 72 -2.79 -21.04 5.22
C ARG A 72 -2.97 -19.61 5.69
N LEU A 73 -2.11 -19.15 6.59
CA LEU A 73 -2.08 -17.75 7.02
C LEU A 73 -1.77 -16.82 5.84
N MET A 74 -2.45 -15.68 5.80
CA MET A 74 -2.21 -14.61 4.82
C MET A 74 -1.23 -13.59 5.39
N THR A 75 -0.40 -13.03 4.52
CA THR A 75 0.58 -12.01 4.87
C THR A 75 0.01 -10.63 4.56
N LYS A 76 0.16 -9.69 5.49
CA LYS A 76 -0.25 -8.29 5.30
C LYS A 76 0.83 -7.49 4.57
N PHE A 77 0.43 -6.77 3.54
CA PHE A 77 1.27 -5.90 2.72
C PHE A 77 0.75 -4.47 2.77
N ARG A 78 1.63 -3.53 3.13
CA ARG A 78 1.25 -2.12 3.20
C ARG A 78 0.99 -1.59 1.78
N ILE A 79 -0.14 -0.93 1.61
CA ILE A 79 -0.55 -0.36 0.31
C ILE A 79 0.27 0.88 0.02
N ASP A 80 0.21 1.89 0.90
CA ASP A 80 0.87 3.18 0.74
C ASP A 80 1.22 3.82 2.11
N LEU A 81 1.97 4.92 2.13
CA LEU A 81 2.28 5.64 3.37
C LEU A 81 1.18 6.61 3.84
N SER A 82 0.34 7.10 2.93
CA SER A 82 -0.78 8.01 3.24
C SER A 82 -1.94 7.33 3.96
N THR A 83 -1.98 5.99 3.95
CA THR A 83 -2.99 5.18 4.60
C THR A 83 -2.37 4.17 5.57
N GLN A 84 -3.18 3.69 6.52
CA GLN A 84 -2.83 2.59 7.42
C GLN A 84 -3.23 1.22 6.85
N ASN A 85 -4.06 1.17 5.81
CA ASN A 85 -4.59 -0.06 5.23
C ASN A 85 -3.49 -0.97 4.66
N LYS A 86 -3.70 -2.28 4.84
CA LYS A 86 -2.84 -3.35 4.36
C LYS A 86 -3.68 -4.41 3.66
N LEU A 87 -3.24 -4.84 2.49
CA LEU A 87 -3.83 -5.97 1.80
C LEU A 87 -3.33 -7.29 2.37
N ASP A 88 -4.21 -8.28 2.45
CA ASP A 88 -3.86 -9.64 2.84
C ASP A 88 -3.61 -10.49 1.57
N LEU A 89 -2.46 -11.17 1.48
CA LEU A 89 -2.15 -12.10 0.37
C LEU A 89 -1.79 -13.48 0.90
N CYS A 90 -2.38 -14.52 0.30
CA CYS A 90 -1.90 -15.88 0.48
C CYS A 90 -0.77 -16.18 -0.51
N THR A 91 0.47 -16.15 -0.04
CA THR A 91 1.68 -16.42 -0.87
C THR A 91 1.82 -17.86 -1.35
N HIS A 92 0.91 -18.76 -0.94
CA HIS A 92 0.92 -20.15 -1.37
C HIS A 92 0.05 -20.41 -2.61
N CYS A 93 -1.06 -19.69 -2.74
CA CYS A 93 -2.04 -19.93 -3.80
C CYS A 93 -2.49 -18.67 -4.54
N ASP A 94 -1.78 -17.56 -4.31
CA ASP A 94 -1.94 -16.27 -4.98
C ASP A 94 -3.38 -15.72 -4.91
N GLU A 95 -3.98 -15.86 -3.73
CA GLU A 95 -5.31 -15.31 -3.43
C GLU A 95 -5.14 -14.06 -2.56
N ALA A 96 -5.55 -12.90 -3.08
CA ALA A 96 -5.58 -11.66 -2.33
C ALA A 96 -6.95 -11.50 -1.65
N TRP A 97 -6.95 -11.12 -0.38
CA TRP A 97 -8.16 -10.73 0.34
C TRP A 97 -8.18 -9.21 0.44
N LEU A 98 -9.30 -8.64 0.00
CA LEU A 98 -9.60 -7.22 0.08
C LEU A 98 -10.74 -7.04 1.08
N ASP A 99 -10.50 -6.31 2.15
CA ASP A 99 -11.56 -5.86 3.05
C ASP A 99 -12.44 -4.81 2.35
N LYS A 100 -13.57 -4.47 3.00
CA LYS A 100 -14.56 -3.57 2.43
C LYS A 100 -13.94 -2.22 2.06
N GLY A 101 -14.10 -1.85 0.80
CA GLY A 101 -13.63 -0.56 0.28
C GLY A 101 -12.16 -0.54 -0.16
N GLU A 102 -11.35 -1.57 0.13
CA GLU A 102 -9.93 -1.58 -0.25
C GLU A 102 -9.73 -1.57 -1.77
N TRP A 103 -10.62 -2.21 -2.54
CA TRP A 103 -10.56 -2.10 -4.00
C TRP A 103 -10.72 -0.65 -4.49
N LYS A 104 -11.63 0.12 -3.89
CA LYS A 104 -11.82 1.54 -4.22
C LYS A 104 -10.59 2.36 -3.81
N LEU A 105 -10.00 2.06 -2.66
CA LEU A 105 -8.74 2.67 -2.21
C LEU A 105 -7.63 2.43 -3.24
N LEU A 106 -7.52 1.21 -3.79
CA LEU A 106 -6.54 0.92 -4.84
C LEU A 106 -6.77 1.75 -6.11
N LYS A 107 -8.03 2.04 -6.47
CA LYS A 107 -8.33 2.95 -7.59
C LYS A 107 -7.96 4.40 -7.28
N GLN A 108 -8.26 4.89 -6.07
CA GLN A 108 -7.89 6.23 -5.62
C GLN A 108 -6.37 6.45 -5.65
N LEU A 109 -5.61 5.45 -5.23
CA LEU A 109 -4.14 5.48 -5.20
C LEU A 109 -3.49 5.14 -6.54
N GLU A 110 -4.28 4.90 -7.60
CA GLU A 110 -3.79 4.50 -8.93
C GLU A 110 -2.94 3.21 -8.87
N LEU A 111 -3.26 2.33 -7.91
CA LEU A 111 -2.62 1.05 -7.68
C LEU A 111 -3.44 -0.13 -8.22
N ALA A 112 -4.72 0.06 -8.55
CA ALA A 112 -5.59 -0.99 -9.06
C ALA A 112 -5.04 -1.66 -10.34
N GLY A 113 -4.37 -0.92 -11.24
CA GLY A 113 -3.71 -1.49 -12.43
C GLY A 113 -2.36 -2.15 -12.17
N GLN A 114 -1.83 -2.08 -10.94
CA GLN A 114 -0.51 -2.59 -10.56
C GLN A 114 -0.53 -3.34 -9.22
N LEU A 115 -1.65 -4.00 -8.90
CA LEU A 115 -1.86 -4.72 -7.63
C LEU A 115 -0.70 -5.67 -7.25
N PRO A 116 -0.13 -6.49 -8.17
CA PRO A 116 0.96 -7.39 -7.82
C PRO A 116 2.22 -6.68 -7.33
N LYS A 117 2.43 -5.42 -7.73
CA LYS A 117 3.58 -4.60 -7.30
C LYS A 117 3.57 -4.38 -5.78
N ILE A 118 2.40 -4.25 -5.17
CA ILE A 118 2.25 -4.04 -3.72
C ILE A 118 2.86 -5.22 -2.93
N PHE A 119 2.79 -6.42 -3.51
CA PHE A 119 3.22 -7.66 -2.85
C PHE A 119 4.71 -7.96 -3.03
N THR A 120 5.49 -7.08 -3.67
CA THR A 120 6.91 -7.31 -3.87
C THR A 120 7.77 -6.76 -2.73
N GLU A 121 8.93 -7.37 -2.51
CA GLU A 121 9.89 -6.91 -1.51
C GLU A 121 10.49 -5.54 -1.85
N GLU A 122 10.61 -5.20 -3.13
CA GLU A 122 11.07 -3.89 -3.58
C GLU A 122 10.11 -2.79 -3.14
N TRP A 123 8.80 -2.99 -3.36
CA TRP A 123 7.76 -2.05 -2.94
C TRP A 123 7.75 -1.88 -1.42
N GLN A 124 7.69 -3.00 -0.68
CA GLN A 124 7.65 -2.95 0.78
C GLN A 124 8.92 -2.33 1.39
N ARG A 125 10.08 -2.54 0.77
CA ARG A 125 11.35 -1.92 1.20
C ARG A 125 11.36 -0.42 0.95
N GLU A 126 10.84 0.02 -0.19
CA GLU A 126 10.75 1.44 -0.51
C GLU A 126 9.83 2.17 0.47
N LEU A 127 8.66 1.61 0.79
CA LEU A 127 7.77 2.16 1.82
C LEU A 127 8.47 2.26 3.19
N ARG A 128 9.18 1.21 3.62
CA ARG A 128 9.96 1.23 4.87
C ARG A 128 11.01 2.33 4.88
N ARG A 129 11.74 2.51 3.77
CA ARG A 129 12.78 3.53 3.60
C ARG A 129 12.18 4.94 3.71
N GLN A 130 11.09 5.20 3.00
CA GLN A 130 10.39 6.48 3.04
C GLN A 130 9.83 6.77 4.43
N GLN A 131 9.24 5.77 5.10
CA GLN A 131 8.73 5.92 6.46
C GLN A 131 9.85 6.28 7.45
N GLN A 132 11.03 5.67 7.31
CA GLN A 132 12.19 6.01 8.14
C GLN A 132 12.63 7.47 7.93
N ILE A 133 12.68 7.93 6.67
CA ILE A 133 13.03 9.32 6.34
C ILE A 133 12.01 10.29 6.94
N ASN A 134 10.72 10.01 6.79
CA ASN A 134 9.65 10.85 7.31
C ASN A 134 9.72 10.96 8.84
N ARG A 135 9.97 9.85 9.55
CA ARG A 135 10.17 9.87 11.01
C ARG A 135 11.37 10.69 11.44
N VAL A 136 12.49 10.58 10.72
CA VAL A 136 13.69 11.37 11.01
C VAL A 136 13.42 12.86 10.79
N ASN A 137 12.80 13.22 9.66
CA ASN A 137 12.45 14.60 9.37
C ASN A 137 11.49 15.17 10.40
N GLN A 138 10.43 14.43 10.74
CA GLN A 138 9.47 14.84 11.76
C GLN A 138 10.15 15.11 13.11
N ARG A 139 11.03 14.20 13.55
CA ARG A 139 11.79 14.38 14.78
C ARG A 139 12.62 15.66 14.77
N TYR A 140 13.30 15.95 13.66
CA TYR A 140 14.10 17.18 13.55
C TYR A 140 13.23 18.43 13.47
N GLN A 141 12.12 18.38 12.74
CA GLN A 141 11.13 19.45 12.67
C GLN A 141 10.56 19.80 14.05
N GLU A 142 10.19 18.80 14.84
CA GLU A 142 9.73 18.97 16.23
C GLU A 142 10.80 19.59 17.13
N SER A 143 12.08 19.24 16.93
CA SER A 143 13.18 19.73 17.77
C SER A 143 13.71 21.13 17.39
N ILE A 144 13.71 21.47 16.11
CA ILE A 144 14.28 22.72 15.57
C ILE A 144 13.20 23.79 15.43
N GLY A 145 11.93 23.39 15.24
CA GLY A 145 10.85 24.26 14.82
C GLY A 145 10.68 24.22 13.30
N GLU A 146 9.43 24.39 12.85
CA GLU A 146 9.06 24.22 11.44
C GLU A 146 9.78 25.19 10.50
N GLU A 147 9.83 26.47 10.85
CA GLU A 147 10.45 27.51 10.03
C GLU A 147 11.97 27.28 9.85
N ASP A 148 12.67 27.00 10.94
CA ASP A 148 14.12 26.80 10.91
C ASP A 148 14.49 25.45 10.32
N PHE A 149 13.64 24.42 10.48
CA PHE A 149 13.82 23.15 9.80
C PHE A 149 13.67 23.26 8.29
N GLU A 150 12.81 24.14 7.79
CA GLU A 150 12.71 24.40 6.34
C GLU A 150 14.03 24.94 5.78
N LYS A 151 14.64 25.92 6.46
CA LYS A 151 15.97 26.46 6.07
C LYS A 151 17.03 25.36 6.01
N VAL A 152 17.03 24.45 6.99
CA VAL A 152 17.95 23.29 7.01
C VAL A 152 17.68 22.34 5.84
N ARG A 153 16.40 22.11 5.50
CA ARG A 153 15.99 21.24 4.40
C ARG A 153 16.39 21.82 3.04
N GLU A 154 16.14 23.11 2.82
CA GLU A 154 16.55 23.83 1.62
C GLU A 154 18.08 23.80 1.46
N PHE A 155 18.81 24.13 2.52
CA PHE A 155 20.27 24.06 2.51
C PHE A 155 20.79 22.66 2.20
N LYS A 156 20.21 21.62 2.83
CA LYS A 156 20.56 20.22 2.54
C LYS A 156 20.30 19.85 1.09
N SER A 157 19.16 20.26 0.53
CA SER A 157 18.80 20.00 -0.86
C SER A 157 19.80 20.65 -1.83
N TRP A 158 20.08 21.93 -1.63
CA TRP A 158 21.08 22.67 -2.39
C TRP A 158 22.47 22.03 -2.30
N MET A 159 22.93 21.72 -1.08
CA MET A 159 24.24 21.12 -0.84
C MET A 159 24.42 19.78 -1.56
N LEU A 160 23.37 18.93 -1.58
CA LEU A 160 23.42 17.62 -2.24
C LEU A 160 23.50 17.72 -3.77
N GLN A 161 23.02 18.81 -4.36
CA GLN A 161 23.07 19.06 -5.81
C GLN A 161 24.36 19.79 -6.23
N HIS A 162 25.09 20.36 -5.28
CA HIS A 162 26.28 21.14 -5.57
C HIS A 162 27.49 20.24 -5.92
N GLU A 163 28.24 20.61 -6.97
CA GLU A 163 29.41 19.85 -7.45
C GLU A 163 30.45 19.61 -6.34
N LYS A 164 30.63 20.61 -5.48
CA LYS A 164 31.55 20.59 -4.33
C LYS A 164 30.93 20.13 -3.01
N GLN A 165 29.90 19.27 -3.03
CA GLN A 165 29.21 18.81 -1.81
C GLN A 165 30.15 18.26 -0.72
N VAL A 166 31.26 17.63 -1.09
CA VAL A 166 32.24 17.07 -0.14
C VAL A 166 32.98 18.17 0.62
N GLU A 167 33.47 19.20 -0.09
CA GLU A 167 34.13 20.36 0.52
C GLU A 167 33.17 21.11 1.45
N ILE A 168 31.91 21.30 1.03
CA ILE A 168 30.88 21.98 1.84
C ILE A 168 30.61 21.20 3.13
N ARG A 169 30.45 19.87 3.06
CA ARG A 169 30.26 19.04 4.26
C ARG A 169 31.45 19.11 5.22
N GLN A 170 32.67 19.11 4.69
CA GLN A 170 33.88 19.25 5.50
C GLN A 170 33.92 20.61 6.21
N TYR A 171 33.64 21.70 5.48
CA TYR A 171 33.58 23.05 6.05
C TYR A 171 32.59 23.16 7.23
N LEU A 172 31.41 22.52 7.12
CA LEU A 172 30.41 22.51 8.20
C LEU A 172 30.87 21.75 9.45
N LEU A 173 31.65 20.68 9.28
CA LEU A 173 32.16 19.86 10.39
C LEU A 173 33.40 20.46 11.06
N LEU A 174 34.11 21.38 10.40
CA LEU A 174 35.32 22.01 10.95
C LEU A 174 35.04 22.99 12.09
N ASN A 175 33.81 23.52 12.18
CA ASN A 175 33.42 24.57 13.12
C ASN A 175 32.29 24.14 14.07
N SER A 176 32.00 22.83 14.16
CA SER A 176 30.98 22.25 15.05
C SER A 176 31.56 21.71 16.34
#